data_AF-A0A951VYB5-F1
#
_entry.id   AF-A0A951VYB5-F1
#
_cell.length_a   1.000
_cell.length_b   1.000
_cell.length_c   1.000
_cell.angle_alpha   90.00
_cell.angle_beta   90.00
_cell.angle_gamma   90.00
#
_symmetry.space_group_name_H-M   'P 1'
#
loop_
_entity.id
_entity.type
_entity.pdbx_description
1 polymer ?
#
loop_
_entity_poly.entity_id
_entity_poly.type
_entity_poly.pdbx_seq_one_letter_code
_entity_poly.pdbx_strand_id
1 'polypeptide(L)'
;GYMTGSERLSAQIDLACRRSLERGWRLPHWTAYDAGLKSDIADVRNVAGRAAGTVTAMRFLSNFVEPNIAWAHFDIAGSAWLSAGADHV
;
A
#
# COMPACT_ATOMS: atom_id res chain seq x y z
N GLY A 1 -1.23 -7.02 -0.35
CA GLY A 1 -0.17 -6.46 0.52
C GLY A 1 -0.72 -5.27 1.28
N TYR A 2 -0.07 -4.84 2.36
CA TYR A 2 -0.47 -3.62 3.06
C TYR A 2 0.73 -2.74 3.38
N MET A 3 0.50 -1.43 3.49
CA MET A 3 1.52 -0.44 3.88
C MET A 3 0.94 0.48 4.95
N THR A 4 1.75 0.79 5.96
CA THR A 4 1.42 1.76 7.01
C THR A 4 2.69 2.34 7.59
N GLY A 5 2.62 3.63 7.96
CA GLY A 5 3.66 4.31 8.75
C GLY A 5 3.53 4.10 10.26
N SER A 6 2.50 3.39 10.73
CA SER A 6 2.25 3.14 12.16
C SER A 6 2.59 1.71 12.56
N GLU A 7 3.61 1.56 13.41
CA GLU A 7 3.98 0.25 13.98
C GLU A 7 2.85 -0.38 14.79
N ARG A 8 2.12 0.44 15.55
CA ARG A 8 0.96 -0.02 16.33
C ARG A 8 -0.11 -0.61 15.40
N LEU A 9 -0.44 0.09 14.31
CA LEU A 9 -1.46 -0.38 13.38
C LEU A 9 -0.99 -1.62 12.62
N SER A 10 0.29 -1.68 12.24
CA SER A 10 0.88 -2.89 11.65
C SER A 10 0.72 -4.11 12.56
N ALA A 11 1.04 -3.99 13.85
CA ALA A 11 0.88 -5.10 14.79
C ALA A 11 -0.59 -5.56 14.93
N GLN A 12 -1.54 -4.61 14.91
CA GLN A 12 -2.97 -4.92 14.94
C GLN A 12 -3.43 -5.65 13.67
N ILE A 13 -2.95 -5.22 12.50
CA ILE A 13 -3.24 -5.86 11.21
C ILE A 13 -2.67 -7.27 11.17
N ASP A 14 -1.43 -7.48 11.61
CA ASP A 14 -0.80 -8.81 11.62
C ASP A 14 -1.53 -9.79 12.56
N LEU A 15 -2.08 -9.29 13.67
CA LEU A 15 -2.95 -10.09 14.53
C LEU A 15 -4.28 -10.41 13.84
N ALA A 16 -4.89 -9.45 13.16
CA ALA A 16 -6.14 -9.64 12.44
C ALA A 16 -5.98 -10.68 11.30
N CYS A 17 -4.93 -10.57 10.49
CA CYS A 17 -4.59 -11.53 9.43
C CYS A 17 -4.47 -12.96 9.99
N ARG A 18 -3.78 -13.13 11.14
CA ARG A 18 -3.67 -14.45 11.80
C ARG A 18 -5.01 -15.01 12.26
N ARG A 19 -5.92 -14.14 12.72
CA ARG A 19 -7.26 -14.55 13.19
C ARG A 19 -8.22 -14.84 12.05
N SER A 20 -8.16 -14.09 10.96
CA SER A 20 -9.02 -14.28 9.79
C SER A 20 -8.52 -15.37 8.84
N LEU A 21 -7.28 -15.84 9.03
CA LEU A 21 -6.57 -16.73 8.11
C LEU A 21 -6.28 -16.09 6.74
N GLU A 22 -6.41 -14.77 6.62
CA GLU A 22 -6.00 -14.03 5.44
C GLU A 22 -4.52 -13.66 5.52
N ARG A 23 -3.79 -13.92 4.43
CA ARG A 23 -2.35 -13.61 4.36
C ARG A 23 -2.17 -12.11 4.11
N GLY A 24 -1.51 -11.43 5.05
CA GLY A 24 -1.03 -10.06 4.88
C GLY A 24 0.49 -10.04 4.68
N TRP A 25 0.96 -9.23 3.73
CA TRP A 25 2.39 -8.90 3.62
C TRP A 25 2.56 -7.40 3.76
N ARG A 26 3.28 -6.98 4.81
CA ARG A 26 3.69 -5.59 5.00
C ARG A 26 4.78 -5.22 3.99
N LEU A 27 4.48 -4.24 3.15
CA LEU A 27 5.43 -3.63 2.22
C LEU A 27 6.00 -2.32 2.81
N PRO A 28 7.13 -1.84 2.28
CA PRO A 28 7.76 -0.60 2.77
C PRO A 28 6.91 0.66 2.59
N HIS A 29 7.02 1.59 3.53
CA HIS A 29 6.48 2.96 3.45
C HIS A 29 7.59 4.01 3.29
N TRP A 30 8.59 3.75 2.46
CA TRP A 30 9.75 4.62 2.35
C TRP A 30 9.48 5.87 1.51
N THR A 31 9.96 7.02 1.97
CA THR A 31 9.84 8.33 1.27
C THR A 31 10.68 8.40 -0.01
N ALA A 32 11.65 7.51 -0.19
CA ALA A 32 12.46 7.44 -1.40
C ALA A 32 11.63 7.27 -2.69
N TYR A 33 10.44 6.69 -2.58
CA TYR A 33 9.52 6.48 -3.71
C TYR A 33 8.76 7.76 -4.13
N ASP A 34 8.81 8.84 -3.33
CA ASP A 34 8.15 10.12 -3.64
C ASP A 34 8.78 10.84 -4.82
N ALA A 35 10.06 10.57 -5.11
CA ALA A 35 10.78 11.20 -6.21
C ALA A 35 10.08 10.97 -7.57
N GLY A 36 9.49 9.80 -7.76
CA GLY A 36 8.74 9.48 -8.98
C GLY A 36 7.40 10.22 -9.10
N LEU A 37 6.87 10.77 -8.00
CA LEU A 37 5.55 11.42 -7.95
C LEU A 37 5.60 12.95 -8.08
N LYS A 38 6.80 13.54 -8.21
CA LYS A 38 6.96 15.00 -8.41
C LYS A 38 6.44 15.42 -9.78
N SER A 39 5.59 16.43 -9.88
CA SER A 39 5.15 16.99 -11.17
C SER A 39 5.80 18.36 -11.39
N ASP A 40 6.08 18.71 -12.65
CA ASP A 40 6.65 20.01 -13.01
C ASP A 40 5.58 21.12 -13.03
N ILE A 41 4.29 20.74 -13.02
CA ILE A 41 3.15 21.65 -13.21
C ILE A 41 2.16 21.57 -12.04
N ALA A 42 2.05 20.43 -11.38
CA ALA A 42 1.07 20.16 -10.32
C ALA A 42 1.76 19.74 -9.02
N ASP A 43 1.01 19.69 -7.92
CA ASP A 43 1.55 19.30 -6.61
C ASP A 43 2.06 17.85 -6.60
N VAL A 44 1.38 16.96 -7.33
CA VAL A 44 1.71 15.53 -7.41
C VAL A 44 1.21 14.91 -8.71
N ARG A 45 1.93 13.95 -9.29
CA ARG A 45 1.44 13.11 -10.41
C ARG A 45 0.86 11.79 -9.90
N ASN A 46 -0.15 11.26 -10.59
CA ASN A 46 -0.83 10.01 -10.22
C ASN A 46 -0.07 8.73 -10.63
N VAL A 47 0.94 8.84 -11.50
CA VAL A 47 1.77 7.72 -11.96
C VAL A 47 3.23 8.08 -11.81
N ALA A 48 4.00 7.23 -11.14
CA ALA A 48 5.45 7.37 -11.02
C ALA A 48 6.18 6.74 -12.22
N GLY A 49 6.40 5.43 -12.16
CA GLY A 49 7.10 4.65 -13.19
C GLY A 49 6.81 3.15 -13.06
N ARG A 50 7.50 2.31 -13.83
CA ARG A 50 7.21 0.87 -13.89
C ARG A 50 7.55 0.10 -12.61
N ALA A 51 8.60 0.52 -11.90
CA ALA A 51 9.08 -0.19 -10.71
C ALA A 51 8.26 0.17 -9.46
N ALA A 52 7.98 -0.82 -8.62
CA ALA A 52 7.34 -0.64 -7.31
C ALA A 52 5.97 0.06 -7.34
N GLY A 53 5.14 -0.23 -8.36
CA GLY A 53 3.84 0.38 -8.58
C GLY A 53 2.95 0.48 -7.32
N THR A 54 2.76 -0.64 -6.61
CA THR A 54 2.00 -0.69 -5.35
C THR A 54 2.51 0.29 -4.29
N VAL A 55 3.83 0.39 -4.12
CA VAL A 55 4.43 1.30 -3.12
C VAL A 55 4.24 2.76 -3.56
N THR A 56 4.50 3.07 -4.83
CA THR A 56 4.31 4.43 -5.36
C THR A 56 2.84 4.88 -5.33
N ALA A 57 1.89 3.98 -5.58
CA ALA A 57 0.46 4.28 -5.48
C ALA A 57 0.06 4.65 -4.05
N MET A 58 0.61 3.95 -3.06
CA MET A 58 0.35 4.29 -1.67
C MET A 58 1.07 5.58 -1.22
N ARG A 59 2.26 5.87 -1.74
CA ARG A 59 2.90 7.17 -1.55
C ARG A 59 2.07 8.31 -2.13
N PHE A 60 1.44 8.11 -3.30
CA PHE A 60 0.47 9.06 -3.85
C PHE A 60 -0.69 9.29 -2.87
N LEU A 61 -1.34 8.22 -2.39
CA LEU A 61 -2.44 8.31 -1.41
C LEU A 61 -2.02 8.99 -0.09
N SER A 62 -0.77 8.84 0.33
CA SER A 62 -0.24 9.45 1.56
C SER A 62 -0.34 10.98 1.57
N ASN A 63 -0.37 11.63 0.40
CA ASN A 63 -0.50 13.09 0.29
C ASN A 63 -1.88 13.61 0.70
N PHE A 64 -2.88 12.74 0.81
CA PHE A 64 -4.27 13.08 1.11
C PHE A 64 -4.70 12.67 2.51
N VAL A 65 -3.76 12.17 3.33
CA VAL A 65 -4.02 11.82 4.73
C VAL A 65 -3.29 12.81 5.62
N GLU A 66 -3.99 13.38 6.60
CA GLU A 66 -3.37 14.33 7.52
C GLU A 66 -2.26 13.67 8.36
N PRO A 67 -1.17 14.39 8.70
CA PRO A 67 0.01 13.81 9.37
C PRO A 67 -0.28 13.05 10.67
N ASN A 68 -1.34 13.41 11.39
CA ASN A 68 -1.68 12.83 12.69
C ASN A 68 -2.70 11.69 12.62
N ILE A 69 -3.13 11.28 11.43
CA ILE A 69 -4.07 10.18 11.23
C ILE A 69 -3.29 8.88 11.01
N ALA A 70 -3.42 7.95 11.94
CA ALA A 70 -2.89 6.59 11.76
C ALA A 70 -3.74 5.85 10.73
N TRP A 71 -3.13 5.41 9.63
CA TRP A 71 -3.82 4.74 8.53
C TRP A 71 -2.99 3.63 7.89
N ALA A 72 -3.66 2.78 7.12
CA ALA A 72 -3.04 1.73 6.32
C ALA A 72 -3.72 1.65 4.94
N HIS A 73 -2.93 1.38 3.91
CA HIS A 73 -3.44 1.00 2.60
C HIS A 73 -3.39 -0.51 2.43
N PHE A 74 -4.49 -1.11 1.99
CA PHE A 74 -4.55 -2.52 1.58
C PHE A 74 -4.65 -2.61 0.07
N ASP A 75 -3.60 -3.15 -0.55
CA ASP A 75 -3.60 -3.49 -1.97
C ASP A 75 -3.99 -4.97 -2.11
N ILE A 76 -5.24 -5.20 -2.53
CA ILE A 76 -5.86 -6.53 -2.67
C ILE A 76 -6.09 -6.92 -4.12
N ALA A 77 -5.54 -6.18 -5.10
CA ALA A 77 -5.87 -6.38 -6.51
C ALA A 77 -5.68 -7.85 -6.98
N GLY A 78 -4.64 -8.54 -6.47
CA GLY A 78 -4.38 -9.94 -6.79
C GLY A 78 -5.22 -10.97 -6.01
N SER A 79 -5.75 -10.63 -4.83
CA SER A 79 -6.50 -11.56 -3.98
C SER A 79 -8.01 -11.31 -3.98
N ALA A 80 -8.46 -10.18 -4.54
CA ALA A 80 -9.86 -9.77 -4.54
C ALA A 80 -10.73 -10.60 -5.51
N TRP A 81 -10.14 -11.13 -6.58
CA TRP A 81 -10.89 -11.90 -7.58
C TRP A 81 -10.07 -13.06 -8.13
N LEU A 82 -10.63 -14.25 -8.08
CA LEU A 82 -10.06 -15.44 -8.72
C LEU A 82 -10.39 -15.39 -10.22
N SER A 83 -9.35 -15.20 -11.03
CA SER A 83 -9.47 -15.39 -12.48
C SER A 83 -9.58 -16.88 -12.77
N ALA A 84 -10.40 -17.27 -13.76
CA ALA A 84 -10.55 -18.67 -14.13
C ALA A 84 -9.18 -19.29 -14.46
N GLY A 85 -8.78 -20.31 -13.69
CA GLY A 85 -7.50 -21.01 -13.82
C GLY A 85 -6.40 -20.63 -12.81
N ALA A 86 -6.64 -19.70 -11.89
CA ALA A 86 -5.72 -19.39 -10.81
C ALA A 86 -6.04 -20.23 -9.57
N ASP A 87 -5.32 -21.35 -9.39
CA ASP A 87 -5.26 -22.05 -8.10
C ASP A 87 -4.30 -21.31 -7.17
N HIS A 88 -4.79 -20.93 -5.99
CA HIS A 88 -3.98 -20.35 -4.91
C HIS A 88 -3.89 -21.34 -3.73
N VAL A 89 -3.59 -22.60 -4.04
CA VAL A 89 -3.11 -23.61 -3.08
C VAL A 89 -1.63 -23.90 -3.29
#